data_AF-A4YE73-F1
#
_entry.id   AF-A4YE73-F1
#
_cell.length_a   1.000
_cell.length_b   1.000
_cell.length_c   1.000
_cell.angle_alpha   90.00
_cell.angle_beta   90.00
_cell.angle_gamma   90.00
#
_symmetry.space_group_name_H-M   'P 1'
#
loop_
_entity.id
_entity.type
_entity.pdbx_description
1 polymer ?
#
loop_
_entity_poly.entity_id
_entity_poly.type
_entity_poly.pdbx_seq_one_letter_code
_entity_poly.pdbx_strand_id
1 'polypeptide(L)'
;MDGITAGFLKLKELVGEARAFKLEDQYTLVGIRKLSCKEKSKIVDRVLDEVYKYGDSFNLTILLLGEDGLEKVKDSLGEDITQELVAKLEKS
;
A
#
# COMPACT_ATOMS: atom_id res chain seq x y z
N MET A 1 1.35 12.61 10.13
CA MET A 1 1.12 11.49 9.20
C MET A 1 2.47 11.07 8.63
N ASP A 2 2.79 9.77 8.64
CA ASP A 2 4.05 9.23 8.08
C ASP A 2 3.90 8.84 6.59
N GLY A 3 5.03 8.65 5.89
CA GLY A 3 5.05 8.36 4.45
C GLY A 3 4.31 7.08 4.07
N ILE A 4 4.36 6.04 4.90
CA ILE A 4 3.65 4.77 4.65
C ILE A 4 2.14 4.98 4.72
N THR A 5 1.68 5.71 5.72
CA THR A 5 0.26 6.08 5.88
C THR A 5 -0.23 6.91 4.70
N ALA A 6 0.57 7.88 4.25
CA ALA A 6 0.26 8.70 3.07
C ALA A 6 0.20 7.88 1.77
N GLY A 7 1.16 6.97 1.57
CA GLY A 7 1.16 6.04 0.45
C GLY A 7 -0.04 5.09 0.45
N PHE A 8 -0.38 4.53 1.62
CA PHE A 8 -1.55 3.66 1.79
C PHE A 8 -2.85 4.40 1.43
N LEU A 9 -3.02 5.62 1.93
CA LEU A 9 -4.16 6.47 1.61
C LEU A 9 -4.29 6.72 0.12
N LYS A 10 -3.18 7.14 -0.52
CA LYS A 10 -3.16 7.41 -1.95
C LYS A 10 -3.49 6.15 -2.75
N LEU A 11 -2.96 5.00 -2.35
CA LEU A 11 -3.28 3.74 -2.97
C LEU A 11 -4.78 3.42 -2.86
N LYS A 12 -5.33 3.49 -1.64
CA LYS A 12 -6.76 3.26 -1.37
C LYS A 12 -7.67 4.20 -2.18
N GLU A 13 -7.30 5.48 -2.31
CA GLU A 13 -8.01 6.45 -3.16
C GLU A 13 -8.05 6.02 -4.63
N LEU A 14 -6.95 5.48 -5.16
CA LEU A 14 -6.81 5.13 -6.57
C LEU A 14 -7.46 3.79 -6.94
N VAL A 15 -7.40 2.82 -6.03
CA VAL A 15 -7.87 1.44 -6.30
C VAL A 15 -9.17 1.08 -5.61
N GLY A 16 -9.63 1.86 -4.62
CA GLY A 16 -10.80 1.59 -3.80
C GLY A 16 -10.46 0.70 -2.60
N GLU A 17 -10.03 -0.53 -2.86
CA GLU A 17 -9.64 -1.48 -1.82
C GLU A 17 -8.11 -1.64 -1.74
N ALA A 18 -7.57 -1.39 -0.55
CA ALA A 18 -6.15 -1.55 -0.28
C ALA A 18 -5.93 -2.17 1.10
N ARG A 19 -4.84 -2.93 1.23
CA ARG A 19 -4.33 -3.48 2.49
C ARG A 19 -2.87 -3.09 2.70
N ALA A 20 -2.44 -3.14 3.94
CA ALA A 20 -1.06 -2.90 4.31
C ALA A 20 -0.56 -4.04 5.19
N PHE A 21 0.64 -4.52 4.88
CA PHE A 21 1.30 -5.57 5.64
C PHE A 21 2.68 -5.10 6.08
N LYS A 22 3.15 -5.67 7.19
CA LYS A 22 4.49 -5.42 7.72
C LYS A 22 5.20 -6.74 8.00
N LEU A 23 6.39 -6.88 7.44
CA LEU A 23 7.31 -7.97 7.75
C LEU A 23 8.65 -7.37 8.15
N GLU A 24 9.01 -7.52 9.42
CA GLU A 24 10.21 -6.90 10.01
C GLU A 24 10.24 -5.37 9.76
N ASP A 25 11.21 -4.87 9.00
CA ASP A 25 11.35 -3.46 8.63
C ASP A 25 10.77 -3.12 7.25
N GLN A 26 10.14 -4.09 6.57
CA GLN A 26 9.55 -3.90 5.25
C GLN A 26 8.04 -3.67 5.34
N TYR A 27 7.58 -2.62 4.66
CA TYR A 27 6.16 -2.35 4.45
C TYR A 27 5.72 -2.82 3.07
N THR A 28 4.57 -3.48 2.99
CA THR A 28 3.96 -3.87 1.73
C THR A 28 2.57 -3.26 1.63
N LEU A 29 2.36 -2.39 0.66
CA LEU A 29 1.04 -1.82 0.33
C LEU A 29 0.44 -2.58 -0.83
N VAL A 30 -0.75 -3.14 -0.64
CA VAL A 30 -1.42 -3.99 -1.63
C VAL A 30 -2.70 -3.31 -2.11
N GLY A 31 -2.76 -2.99 -3.40
CA GLY A 31 -3.97 -2.53 -4.06
C GLY A 31 -4.70 -3.69 -4.71
N ILE A 32 -5.98 -3.87 -4.37
CA ILE A 32 -6.79 -5.02 -4.77
C ILE A 32 -7.74 -4.58 -5.88
N ARG A 33 -7.29 -4.71 -7.13
CA ARG A 33 -8.09 -4.38 -8.32
C ARG A 33 -7.50 -5.02 -9.57
N LYS A 34 -8.38 -5.48 -10.48
CA LYS A 34 -7.95 -5.90 -11.81
C LYS A 34 -7.59 -4.67 -12.65
N LEU A 35 -6.29 -4.52 -12.94
CA LEU A 35 -5.70 -3.35 -13.59
C LEU A 35 -4.84 -3.79 -14.77
N SER A 36 -4.83 -3.01 -15.85
CA SER A 36 -3.87 -3.18 -16.94
C SER A 36 -2.46 -2.77 -16.50
N CYS A 37 -1.42 -3.27 -17.18
CA CYS A 37 -0.03 -2.89 -16.87
C CYS A 37 0.21 -1.38 -16.92
N LYS A 38 -0.47 -0.68 -17.85
CA LYS A 38 -0.38 0.78 -17.98
C LYS A 38 -0.97 1.52 -16.78
N GLU A 39 -2.08 1.03 -16.23
CA GLU A 39 -2.67 1.60 -15.01
C GLU A 39 -1.79 1.32 -13.79
N LYS A 40 -1.21 0.12 -13.70
CA LYS A 40 -0.34 -0.26 -12.59
C LYS A 40 0.85 0.70 -12.43
N SER A 41 1.56 0.98 -13.52
CA SER A 41 2.70 1.93 -13.49
C SER A 41 2.28 3.29 -12.93
N LYS A 42 1.19 3.86 -13.46
CA LYS A 42 0.70 5.17 -13.03
C LYS A 42 0.28 5.22 -11.56
N ILE A 43 -0.29 4.13 -11.06
CA ILE A 43 -0.69 4.04 -9.65
C ILE A 43 0.56 4.01 -8.77
N VAL A 44 1.55 3.19 -9.11
CA VAL A 44 2.82 3.09 -8.37
C VAL A 44 3.51 4.45 -8.32
N ASP A 45 3.66 5.13 -9.45
CA ASP A 45 4.31 6.46 -9.51
C ASP A 45 3.59 7.45 -8.58
N ARG A 46 2.26 7.54 -8.65
CA ARG A 46 1.48 8.46 -7.82
C ARG A 46 1.52 8.15 -6.33
N VAL A 47 1.65 6.87 -5.97
CA VAL A 47 1.80 6.45 -4.56
C VAL A 47 3.18 6.84 -4.05
N LEU A 48 4.24 6.58 -4.83
CA LEU A 48 5.61 6.95 -4.45
C LEU A 48 5.76 8.47 -4.35
N ASP A 49 5.20 9.25 -5.27
CA ASP A 49 5.16 10.72 -5.20
C ASP A 49 4.56 11.23 -3.88
N GLU A 50 3.56 10.53 -3.33
CA GLU A 50 2.95 10.90 -2.05
C GLU A 50 3.86 10.51 -0.87
N VAL A 51 4.47 9.32 -0.94
CA VAL A 51 5.41 8.83 0.08
C VAL A 51 6.63 9.74 0.19
N TYR A 52 7.18 10.19 -0.95
CA TYR A 52 8.39 11.02 -1.00
C TYR A 52 8.25 12.40 -0.35
N LYS A 53 7.01 12.89 -0.18
CA LYS A 53 6.77 14.14 0.57
C LYS A 53 7.19 14.05 2.05
N TYR A 54 7.37 12.83 2.56
CA TYR A 54 7.66 12.57 3.98
C TYR A 54 9.07 12.00 4.22
N GLY A 55 9.86 11.76 3.16
CA GLY A 55 11.23 11.27 3.25
C GLY A 55 11.71 10.62 1.95
N ASP A 56 13.03 10.43 1.82
CA ASP A 56 13.64 9.92 0.58
C ASP A 56 13.88 8.40 0.60
N SER A 57 13.81 7.77 1.78
CA SER A 57 14.17 6.36 1.96
C SER A 57 13.12 5.63 2.80
N PHE A 58 12.39 4.72 2.15
CA PHE A 58 11.44 3.82 2.79
C PHE A 58 11.65 2.40 2.25
N ASN A 59 11.66 1.40 3.14
CA ASN A 59 11.64 0.00 2.71
C ASN A 59 10.20 -0.41 2.39
N LEU A 60 9.76 -0.07 1.18
CA LEU A 60 8.38 -0.16 0.74
C LEU A 60 8.25 -1.00 -0.54
N THR A 61 7.36 -1.98 -0.51
CA THR A 61 6.88 -2.71 -1.68
C THR A 61 5.44 -2.32 -1.99
N ILE A 62 5.12 -2.07 -3.27
CA ILE A 62 3.74 -1.84 -3.73
C ILE A 62 3.33 -3.00 -4.62
N LEU A 63 2.28 -3.72 -4.22
CA LEU A 63 1.70 -4.82 -4.99
C LEU A 63 0.33 -4.42 -5.55
N LEU A 64 0.13 -4.66 -6.84
CA LEU A 64 -1.15 -4.41 -7.54
C LEU A 64 -1.63 -5.71 -8.18
N LEU A 65 -2.63 -6.31 -7.55
CA LEU A 65 -3.11 -7.65 -7.88
C LEU A 65 -4.62 -7.76 -7.63
N GLY A 66 -5.25 -8.81 -8.17
CA GLY A 66 -6.65 -9.12 -7.87
C GLY A 66 -6.77 -9.95 -6.58
N GLU A 67 -7.99 -10.15 -6.09
CA GLU A 67 -8.26 -10.94 -4.88
C GLU A 67 -7.62 -12.33 -4.91
N ASP A 68 -7.73 -13.06 -6.03
CA ASP A 68 -7.10 -14.39 -6.19
C ASP A 68 -5.57 -14.36 -6.05
N GLY A 69 -4.94 -13.24 -6.44
CA GLY A 69 -3.51 -13.05 -6.30
C GLY A 69 -3.12 -12.80 -4.85
N LEU A 70 -3.94 -12.06 -4.11
CA LEU A 70 -3.69 -11.75 -2.70
C LEU A 70 -3.76 -13.02 -1.86
N GLU A 71 -4.77 -13.85 -2.10
CA GLU A 71 -4.96 -15.10 -1.36
C GLU A 71 -3.74 -16.02 -1.40
N LYS A 72 -2.96 -15.97 -2.49
CA LYS A 72 -1.76 -16.80 -2.68
C LYS A 72 -0.52 -16.27 -2.00
N VAL A 73 -0.47 -14.97 -1.70
CA VAL A 73 0.74 -14.31 -1.21
C VAL A 73 0.59 -13.75 0.20
N LYS A 74 -0.65 -13.54 0.68
CA LYS A 74 -0.95 -12.86 1.96
C LYS A 74 -0.18 -13.43 3.14
N ASP A 75 -0.03 -14.75 3.24
CA ASP A 75 0.67 -15.40 4.35
C ASP A 75 2.18 -15.12 4.37
N SER A 76 2.75 -14.68 3.25
CA SER A 76 4.17 -14.30 3.13
C SER A 76 4.40 -12.79 3.30
N LEU A 77 3.35 -11.97 3.41
CA LEU A 77 3.47 -10.52 3.50
C LEU A 77 3.69 -10.01 4.93
N GLY A 78 3.55 -10.89 5.92
CA GLY A 78 3.69 -10.56 7.34
C GLY A 78 2.35 -10.19 8.00
N GLU A 79 2.42 -9.35 9.02
CA GLU A 79 1.26 -8.92 9.81
C GLU A 79 0.39 -7.92 9.03
N ASP A 80 -0.93 -8.13 9.03
CA ASP A 80 -1.88 -7.17 8.45
C ASP A 80 -2.07 -5.97 9.40
N ILE A 81 -1.49 -4.84 9.02
CA ILE A 81 -1.51 -3.59 9.78
C ILE A 81 -2.55 -2.60 9.24
N THR A 82 -3.48 -3.06 8.38
CA THR A 82 -4.45 -2.18 7.69
C THR A 82 -5.30 -1.40 8.69
N GLN A 83 -5.80 -2.06 9.73
CA GLN A 83 -6.64 -1.42 10.75
C GLN A 83 -5.86 -0.39 11.57
N GLU A 84 -4.58 -0.64 11.85
CA GLU A 84 -3.74 0.31 12.57
C GLU A 84 -3.51 1.59 11.76
N LEU A 85 -3.25 1.45 10.45
CA LEU A 85 -3.11 2.60 9.58
C LEU A 85 -4.42 3.38 9.48
N VAL A 86 -5.57 2.70 9.37
CA VAL A 86 -6.88 3.37 9.35
C VAL A 86 -7.14 4.10 10.67
N ALA A 87 -6.88 3.48 11.82
CA ALA A 87 -7.08 4.09 13.13
C ALA A 87 -6.18 5.31 13.39
N LYS A 88 -4.98 5.35 12.81
CA LYS A 88 -4.10 6.54 12.86
C LYS A 88 -4.69 7.74 12.12
N LEU A 89 -5.55 7.51 11.11
CA LEU A 89 -6.20 8.56 10.34
C LEU A 89 -7.34 9.22 11.10
N GLU A 90 -8.11 8.45 11.85
CA GLU A 90 -9.24 8.98 12.62
C GLU A 90 -8.81 9.79 13.85
N LYS A 91 -7.52 9.71 14.22
CA LYS A 91 -6.93 10.41 15.36
C LYS A 91 -6.04 11.60 14.98
N SER A 92 -5.82 11.86 13.69
CA SER A 92 -5.06 13.02 13.17
C SER A 92 -5.99 14.05 12.57
#